data_AF-A0A7X7KD14-F1
#
_entry.id   AF-A0A7X7KD14-F1
#
_cell.length_a   1.000
_cell.length_b   1.000
_cell.length_c   1.000
_cell.angle_alpha   90.00
_cell.angle_beta   90.00
_cell.angle_gamma   90.00
#
_symmetry.space_group_name_H-M   'P 1'
#
loop_
_entity.id
_entity.type
_entity.pdbx_description
1 polymer ?
#
loop_
_entity_poly.entity_id
_entity_poly.type
_entity_poly.pdbx_seq_one_letter_code
_entity_poly.pdbx_strand_id
1 'polypeptide(L)' 'MAMQRGRLFPILNYDSPDPECPIAAVRDFDTPPGDSFIHLSITPQGQAAAAMLRRYE' A
#
# COMPACT_ATOMS: atom_id res chain seq x y z
N MET A 1 -9.91 -9.69 -2.16
CA MET A 1 -9.20 -8.41 -1.92
C MET A 1 -8.17 -8.59 -0.80
N ALA A 2 -7.08 -7.81 -0.72
CA ALA A 2 -5.98 -8.02 0.24
C ALA A 2 -6.46 -8.18 1.69
N MET A 3 -7.32 -7.28 2.17
CA MET A 3 -7.95 -7.37 3.51
C MET A 3 -8.81 -8.65 3.67
N GLN A 4 -9.58 -9.03 2.65
CA GLN A 4 -10.42 -10.24 2.68
C GLN A 4 -9.60 -11.54 2.69
N ARG A 5 -8.40 -11.54 2.09
CA ARG A 5 -7.50 -12.69 2.04
C ARG A 5 -6.43 -12.66 3.13
N GLY A 6 -6.42 -11.63 3.97
CA GLY A 6 -5.44 -11.45 5.04
C GLY A 6 -3.99 -11.33 4.57
N ARG A 7 -3.74 -10.89 3.32
CA ARG A 7 -2.40 -10.91 2.71
C ARG A 7 -2.13 -9.70 1.85
N LEU A 8 -1.04 -8.98 2.11
CA LEU A 8 -0.50 -7.96 1.21
C LEU A 8 0.34 -8.60 0.10
N PHE A 9 0.49 -7.87 -0.99
CA PHE A 9 1.29 -8.29 -2.13
C PHE A 9 2.64 -7.58 -2.07
N PRO A 10 3.76 -8.28 -2.33
CA PRO A 10 5.05 -7.64 -2.46
C PRO A 10 5.06 -6.71 -3.67
N ILE A 11 5.74 -5.58 -3.54
CA ILE A 11 5.96 -4.64 -4.64
C ILE A 11 6.94 -5.29 -5.61
N LEU A 12 6.50 -5.50 -6.85
CA LEU A 12 7.35 -6.04 -7.91
C LEU A 12 8.46 -5.03 -8.25
N ASN A 13 9.64 -5.56 -8.59
CA ASN A 13 10.83 -4.77 -8.97
C ASN A 13 11.40 -3.86 -7.86
N TYR A 14 11.08 -4.13 -6.58
CA TYR A 14 11.60 -3.37 -5.45
C TYR A 14 12.88 -4.00 -4.86
N ASP A 15 13.99 -3.93 -5.60
CA ASP A 15 15.28 -4.54 -5.24
C ASP A 15 16.21 -3.57 -4.50
N SER A 16 16.42 -2.37 -5.07
CA SER A 16 17.30 -1.33 -4.52
C SER A 16 16.48 -0.20 -3.92
N PRO A 17 16.21 -0.18 -2.59
CA PRO A 17 15.46 0.89 -1.95
C PRO A 17 16.24 2.22 -1.99
N ASP A 18 15.51 3.31 -2.22
CA ASP A 18 16.05 4.65 -2.05
C ASP A 18 16.30 4.92 -0.54
N PRO A 19 17.53 5.25 -0.12
CA PRO A 19 17.84 5.51 1.29
C PRO A 19 17.12 6.75 1.86
N GLU A 20 16.65 7.67 1.01
CA GLU A 20 15.92 8.87 1.42
C GLU A 20 14.40 8.66 1.47
N CYS A 21 13.90 7.48 1.08
CA CYS A 21 12.47 7.17 1.07
C CYS A 21 12.04 6.42 2.35
N PRO A 22 11.39 7.08 3.33
CA PRO A 22 11.05 6.47 4.62
C PRO A 22 9.80 5.58 4.57
N ILE A 23 9.50 4.96 3.42
CA ILE A 23 8.32 4.12 3.24
C ILE A 23 8.67 2.67 3.56
N ALA A 24 7.90 2.05 4.46
CA ALA A 24 7.98 0.62 4.75
C ALA A 24 7.30 -0.19 3.63
N ALA A 25 8.00 -0.37 2.51
CA ALA A 25 7.51 -1.13 1.37
C ALA A 25 7.38 -2.63 1.68
N VAL A 26 6.28 -3.24 1.23
CA VAL A 26 6.04 -4.68 1.37
C VAL A 26 6.92 -5.46 0.40
N ARG A 27 7.74 -6.38 0.92
CA ARG A 27 8.73 -7.16 0.14
C ARG A 27 8.43 -8.66 0.07
N ASP A 28 7.56 -9.11 0.94
CA ASP A 28 7.17 -10.51 1.07
C ASP A 28 5.65 -10.62 1.18
N PHE A 29 5.20 -11.83 1.46
CA PHE A 29 3.79 -12.14 1.62
C PHE A 29 3.39 -12.40 3.08
N ASP A 30 4.27 -12.06 4.03
CA ASP A 30 4.09 -12.28 5.47
C ASP A 30 3.56 -11.03 6.17
N THR A 31 3.65 -9.87 5.50
CA THR A 31 3.10 -8.63 6.03
C THR A 31 1.56 -8.63 5.98
N PRO A 32 0.87 -8.49 7.14
CA PRO A 32 -0.59 -8.46 7.18
C PRO A 32 -1.14 -7.12 6.62
N PRO A 33 -2.33 -7.13 6.00
CA PRO A 33 -2.94 -5.93 5.41
C PRO A 33 -3.53 -4.94 6.42
N GLY A 34 -3.57 -5.29 7.71
CA GLY A 34 -4.27 -4.53 8.73
C GLY A 34 -5.79 -4.48 8.49
N ASP A 35 -6.46 -3.57 9.22
CA ASP A 35 -7.91 -3.41 9.17
C ASP A 35 -8.36 -2.18 8.36
N SER A 36 -7.40 -1.39 7.86
CA SER A 36 -7.67 -0.21 7.05
C SER A 36 -6.51 0.14 6.12
N PHE A 37 -6.81 0.76 4.99
CA PHE A 37 -5.81 1.32 4.09
C PHE A 37 -6.29 2.63 3.45
N ILE A 38 -5.34 3.43 3.00
CA ILE A 38 -5.59 4.63 2.21
C ILE A 38 -5.17 4.35 0.78
N HIS A 39 -6.07 4.53 -0.17
CA HIS A 39 -5.75 4.62 -1.59
C HIS A 39 -5.49 6.08 -1.94
N LEU A 40 -4.28 6.36 -2.43
CA LEU A 40 -3.86 7.68 -2.90
C LEU A 40 -3.76 7.64 -4.42
N SER A 41 -4.34 8.63 -5.08
CA SER A 41 -4.22 8.81 -6.53
C SER A 41 -3.83 10.25 -6.81
N ILE A 42 -2.74 10.42 -7.56
CA ILE A 42 -2.19 11.72 -7.92
C ILE A 42 -2.02 11.76 -9.43
N THR A 43 -2.47 12.83 -10.09
CA THR A 43 -2.27 13.04 -11.52
C THR A 43 -1.10 14.00 -11.77
N PRO A 44 -0.40 13.89 -12.91
CA PRO A 44 0.66 14.84 -13.27
C PRO A 44 0.20 16.30 -13.36
N GLN A 45 -1.11 16.55 -13.54
CA GLN A 45 -1.69 17.90 -13.56
C GLN A 45 -1.82 18.50 -12.15
N GLY A 46 -1.38 17.78 -11.11
CA GLY A 46 -1.39 18.25 -9.72
C GLY A 46 -2.69 17.99 -8.98
N GLN A 47 -3.56 17.11 -9.50
CA GLN A 47 -4.77 16.71 -8.78
C GLN A 47 -4.45 15.56 -7.83
N ALA A 48 -5.05 15.56 -6.65
CA ALA A 48 -4.89 14.50 -5.65
C ALA A 48 -6.26 14.07 -5.11
N ALA A 49 -6.43 12.76 -4.95
CA ALA A 49 -7.58 12.16 -4.29
C ALA A 49 -7.12 11.09 -3.30
N ALA A 50 -7.86 10.96 -2.20
CA ALA A 50 -7.63 9.94 -1.20
C ALA A 50 -8.95 9.25 -0.84
N ALA A 51 -8.92 7.92 -0.74
CA ALA A 51 -10.03 7.13 -0.22
C ALA A 51 -9.52 6.27 0.94
N MET A 52 -10.15 6.41 2.12
CA MET A 52 -9.87 5.58 3.29
C MET A 52 -10.87 4.43 3.30
N LEU A 53 -10.36 3.20 3.34
CA LEU A 53 -11.17 2.00 3.50
C LEU A 53 -10.85 1.35 4.83
N ARG A 54 -11.89 0.84 5.48
CA ARG A 54 -11.81 0.05 6.70
C ARG A 54 -12.62 -1.23 6.50
N ARG A 55 -12.19 -2.33 7.12
CA ARG A 55 -13.02 -3.53 7.20
C ARG A 55 -14.35 -3.19 7.87
N TYR A 56 -15.44 -3.65 7.25
CA TYR A 56 -16.78 -3.59 7.83
C TYR A 56 -16.93 -4.69 8.87
N GLU A 57 -17.55 -4.39 10.01
CA GLU A 57 -17.78 -5.34 11.12
C GLU A 57 -18.91 -6.32 10.82
#